data_AF-A0A3C0GF97-F1
#
_entry.id   AF-A0A3C0GF97-F1
#
_cell.length_a   1.000
_cell.length_b   1.000
_cell.length_c   1.000
_cell.angle_alpha   90.00
_cell.angle_beta   90.00
_cell.angle_gamma   90.00
#
_symmetry.space_group_name_H-M   'P 1'
#
loop_
_entity.id
_entity.type
_entity.pdbx_description
1 polymer ?
#
loop_
_entity_poly.entity_id
_entity_poly.type
_entity_poly.pdbx_seq_one_letter_code
_entity_poly.pdbx_strand_id
1 'polypeptide(L)'
;ADRSTIDNFLGAFNTPVVGASGAIYGILVAFGMSFPNSELFLIFLPVPIKAKFFIPVLIALDLFSGVTGYSLFGQGIAHFAHVGGALFGFLMMWYWKKNQFNNNRWN
;
A
#
# COMPACT_ATOMS: atom_id res chain seq x y z
N ALA A 1 25.79 -19.27 -4.74
CA ALA A 1 24.95 -18.98 -3.55
C ALA A 1 25.08 -20.15 -2.58
N ASP A 2 25.11 -19.90 -1.28
CA ASP A 2 25.18 -20.96 -0.27
C ASP A 2 23.86 -21.74 -0.20
N ARG A 3 23.89 -23.00 0.26
CA ARG A 3 22.67 -23.83 0.40
C ARG A 3 21.63 -23.15 1.28
N SER A 4 22.08 -22.52 2.37
CA SER A 4 21.21 -21.74 3.27
C SER A 4 20.48 -20.61 2.56
N THR A 5 21.10 -19.94 1.58
CA THR A 5 20.46 -18.87 0.80
C THR A 5 19.35 -19.44 -0.08
N ILE A 6 19.58 -20.60 -0.69
CA ILE A 6 18.60 -21.27 -1.54
C ILE A 6 17.42 -21.76 -0.70
N ASP A 7 17.69 -22.38 0.45
CA ASP A 7 16.64 -22.90 1.35
C ASP A 7 15.75 -21.77 1.90
N ASN A 8 16.35 -20.63 2.27
CA ASN A 8 15.60 -19.44 2.70
C ASN A 8 14.73 -18.88 1.57
N PHE A 9 15.24 -18.83 0.33
CA PHE A 9 14.47 -18.37 -0.81
C PHE A 9 13.29 -19.31 -1.11
N LEU A 10 13.51 -20.61 -1.09
CA LEU A 10 12.46 -21.62 -1.30
C LEU A 10 11.40 -21.57 -0.19
N GLY A 11 11.82 -21.35 1.07
CA GLY A 11 10.91 -21.15 2.19
C GLY A 11 10.05 -19.90 2.04
N ALA A 12 10.64 -18.77 1.65
CA ALA A 12 9.92 -17.53 1.38
C ALA A 12 8.93 -17.68 0.21
N PHE A 13 9.34 -18.37 -0.86
CA PHE A 13 8.49 -18.58 -2.05
C PHE A 13 7.27 -19.46 -1.77
N ASN A 14 7.40 -20.46 -0.90
CA ASN A 14 6.31 -21.37 -0.54
C ASN A 14 5.45 -20.87 0.63
N THR A 15 5.78 -19.72 1.22
CA THR A 15 4.97 -19.13 2.30
C THR A 15 3.74 -18.43 1.69
N PRO A 16 2.51 -18.87 2.00
CA PRO A 16 1.32 -18.23 1.47
C PRO A 16 1.20 -16.77 1.95
N VAL A 17 1.07 -15.83 1.02
CA VAL A 17 0.73 -14.44 1.33
C VAL A 17 -0.78 -14.32 1.42
N VAL A 18 -1.32 -14.21 2.63
CA VAL A 18 -2.73 -13.95 2.88
C VAL A 18 -2.91 -12.51 3.36
N GLY A 19 -3.72 -11.71 2.67
CA GLY A 19 -3.98 -10.33 3.11
C GLY A 19 -4.77 -9.47 2.14
N ALA A 20 -5.91 -8.96 2.59
CA ALA A 20 -6.67 -7.92 1.88
C ALA A 20 -6.04 -6.52 1.99
N SER A 21 -5.04 -6.35 2.85
CA SER A 21 -4.43 -5.06 3.19
C SER A 21 -3.78 -4.36 1.99
N GLY A 22 -3.21 -5.10 1.04
CA GLY A 22 -2.72 -4.52 -0.22
C GLY A 22 -3.83 -3.81 -1.01
N ALA A 23 -5.02 -4.41 -1.10
CA ALA A 23 -6.17 -3.78 -1.75
C ALA A 23 -6.64 -2.54 -0.98
N ILE A 24 -6.59 -2.56 0.36
CA ILE A 24 -6.89 -1.39 1.20
C ILE A 24 -5.93 -0.25 0.89
N TYR A 25 -4.63 -0.52 0.76
CA TYR A 25 -3.63 0.49 0.36
C TYR A 25 -3.93 1.07 -1.03
N GLY A 26 -4.36 0.23 -1.98
CA GLY A 26 -4.82 0.69 -3.30
C GLY A 26 -6.02 1.64 -3.21
N ILE A 27 -7.03 1.31 -2.39
CA ILE A 27 -8.21 2.16 -2.15
C ILE A 27 -7.81 3.46 -1.45
N LEU A 28 -6.90 3.42 -0.47
CA LEU A 28 -6.42 4.62 0.22
C LEU A 28 -5.77 5.58 -0.76
N VAL A 29 -4.89 5.10 -1.63
CA VAL A 29 -4.28 5.93 -2.69
C VAL A 29 -5.35 6.55 -3.58
N ALA A 30 -6.33 5.76 -4.02
CA ALA A 30 -7.42 6.26 -4.84
C ALA A 30 -8.24 7.34 -4.12
N PHE A 31 -8.53 7.14 -2.84
CA PHE A 31 -9.18 8.13 -2.00
C PHE A 31 -8.35 9.41 -1.87
N GLY A 32 -7.05 9.32 -1.60
CA GLY A 32 -6.16 10.48 -1.48
C GLY A 32 -6.04 11.30 -2.77
N MET A 33 -6.12 10.65 -3.93
CA MET A 33 -6.11 11.31 -5.23
C MET A 33 -7.45 12.00 -5.56
N SER A 34 -8.57 11.38 -5.18
CA SER A 34 -9.92 11.91 -5.44
C SER A 34 -10.35 12.98 -4.44
N PHE A 35 -9.96 12.82 -3.16
CA PHE A 35 -10.39 13.65 -2.05
C PHE A 35 -9.20 14.13 -1.19
N PRO A 36 -8.24 14.88 -1.78
CA PRO A 36 -6.98 15.22 -1.12
C PRO A 36 -7.13 16.09 0.15
N ASN A 37 -8.24 16.81 0.28
CA ASN A 37 -8.52 17.70 1.41
C ASN A 37 -9.41 17.07 2.49
N SER A 38 -9.90 15.84 2.29
CA SER A 38 -10.65 15.11 3.32
C SER A 38 -9.75 14.82 4.52
N GLU A 39 -10.29 14.99 5.71
CA GLU A 39 -9.59 14.77 6.97
C GLU A 39 -9.76 13.32 7.41
N LEU A 40 -8.64 12.65 7.69
CA LEU A 40 -8.57 11.29 8.20
C LEU A 40 -8.13 11.31 9.67
N PHE A 41 -8.72 10.41 10.46
CA PHE A 41 -8.42 10.25 11.88
C PHE A 41 -7.81 8.87 12.13
N LEU A 42 -6.80 8.84 12.99
CA LEU A 42 -6.35 7.61 13.63
C LEU A 42 -7.13 7.44 14.93
N ILE A 43 -7.69 6.26 15.18
CA ILE A 43 -8.51 6.00 16.37
C ILE A 43 -7.75 6.32 17.67
N PHE A 44 -6.43 6.10 17.69
CA PHE A 44 -5.55 6.34 18.85
C PHE A 44 -4.84 7.70 18.84
N LEU A 45 -4.97 8.49 17.76
CA LEU A 45 -4.44 9.85 17.67
C LEU A 45 -5.54 10.75 17.10
N PRO A 46 -6.32 11.44 17.96
CA PRO A 46 -7.51 12.20 17.55
C PRO A 46 -7.16 13.56 16.92
N VAL A 47 -6.21 13.58 16.00
CA VAL A 47 -5.81 14.76 15.24
C VAL A 47 -6.18 14.53 13.76
N PRO A 48 -7.05 15.36 13.17
CA PRO A 48 -7.38 15.26 11.76
C PRO A 48 -6.17 15.58 10.89
N ILE A 49 -5.86 14.71 9.93
CA ILE A 49 -4.80 14.93 8.95
C ILE A 49 -5.39 14.81 7.55
N LYS A 50 -5.12 15.79 6.69
CA LYS A 50 -5.60 15.76 5.29
C LYS A 50 -5.03 14.53 4.57
N ALA A 51 -5.88 13.88 3.78
CA ALA A 51 -5.57 12.68 3.01
C ALA A 51 -4.28 12.80 2.19
N LYS A 52 -4.05 13.97 1.56
CA LYS A 52 -2.85 14.25 0.77
C LYS A 52 -1.52 14.17 1.53
N PHE A 53 -1.54 14.29 2.86
CA PHE A 53 -0.37 14.14 3.71
C PHE A 53 -0.37 12.79 4.41
N PHE A 54 -1.54 12.38 4.91
CA PHE A 54 -1.70 11.15 5.67
C PHE A 54 -1.28 9.91 4.88
N ILE A 55 -1.81 9.75 3.66
CA ILE A 55 -1.62 8.53 2.86
C ILE A 55 -0.17 8.36 2.41
N PRO A 56 0.51 9.38 1.83
CA PRO A 56 1.93 9.24 1.48
C PRO A 56 2.84 8.92 2.67
N VAL A 57 2.59 9.53 3.84
CA VAL A 57 3.36 9.24 5.06
C VAL A 57 3.15 7.80 5.50
N LEU A 58 1.91 7.31 5.48
CA LEU A 58 1.59 5.93 5.83
C LEU A 58 2.28 4.92 4.91
N ILE A 59 2.30 5.18 3.59
CA ILE A 59 3.02 4.34 2.62
C ILE A 59 4.53 4.41 2.82
N ALA A 60 5.08 5.60 3.11
CA ALA A 60 6.51 5.76 3.34
C ALA A 60 6.99 5.03 4.60
N LEU A 61 6.21 5.07 5.69
CA LEU A 61 6.50 4.32 6.92
C LEU A 61 6.47 2.80 6.68
N ASP A 62 5.50 2.34 5.89
CA ASP A 62 5.38 0.92 5.55
C ASP A 62 6.55 0.46 4.66
N LEU A 63 6.93 1.26 3.65
CA LEU A 63 8.11 1.02 2.82
C LEU A 63 9.40 1.04 3.65
N PHE A 64 9.56 2.00 4.57
CA PHE A 64 10.69 2.05 5.50
C PHE A 64 10.79 0.77 6.32
N SER A 65 9.65 0.29 6.84
CA SER A 65 9.59 -0.95 7.62
C SER A 65 9.97 -2.17 6.77
N GLY A 66 9.50 -2.23 5.52
CA GLY A 66 9.87 -3.27 4.56
C GLY A 66 11.35 -3.29 4.18
N VAL A 67 11.98 -2.12 4.00
CA VAL A 67 13.39 -2.00 3.60
C VAL A 67 14.34 -2.24 4.78
N THR A 68 14.01 -1.71 5.96
CA THR A 68 14.89 -1.79 7.14
C THR A 68 14.67 -3.04 7.99
N GLY A 69 13.54 -3.73 7.80
CA GLY A 69 13.09 -4.79 8.69
C GLY A 69 12.60 -4.30 10.06
N TYR A 70 12.60 -2.98 10.29
CA TYR A 70 12.08 -2.39 11.51
C TYR A 70 10.56 -2.46 11.53
N SER A 71 9.99 -3.15 12.52
CA SER A 71 8.55 -3.28 12.65
C SER A 71 7.97 -2.21 13.58
N LEU A 72 7.18 -1.31 13.01
CA LEU A 72 6.41 -0.30 13.77
C LEU A 72 5.09 -0.84 14.33
N PHE A 73 4.47 -1.82 13.65
CA PHE A 73 3.09 -2.25 13.91
C PHE A 73 2.93 -3.78 14.09
N GLY A 74 4.02 -4.54 14.22
CA GLY A 74 4.00 -5.98 14.48
C GLY A 74 4.84 -6.83 13.52
N GLN A 75 5.27 -8.01 13.95
CA GLN A 75 6.07 -8.93 13.14
C GLN A 75 5.18 -9.72 12.16
N GLY A 76 5.77 -10.23 11.07
CA GLY A 76 5.05 -11.05 10.08
C GLY A 76 4.22 -10.27 9.05
N ILE A 77 4.45 -8.96 8.91
CA ILE A 77 3.75 -8.11 7.95
C ILE A 77 4.52 -8.09 6.61
N ALA A 78 3.83 -8.42 5.52
CA ALA A 78 4.37 -8.30 4.17
C ALA A 78 4.28 -6.85 3.65
N HIS A 79 5.12 -5.95 4.18
CA HIS A 79 5.12 -4.51 3.82
C HIS A 79 5.21 -4.27 2.30
N PHE A 80 5.99 -5.07 1.57
CA PHE A 80 6.06 -4.95 0.11
C PHE A 80 4.73 -5.24 -0.61
N ALA A 81 3.84 -6.07 -0.02
CA ALA A 81 2.51 -6.31 -0.57
C ALA A 81 1.61 -5.06 -0.44
N HIS A 82 1.74 -4.30 0.66
CA HIS A 82 1.03 -3.02 0.82
C HIS A 82 1.53 -1.97 -0.19
N VAL A 83 2.85 -1.84 -0.33
CA VAL A 83 3.47 -0.91 -1.29
C VAL A 83 3.07 -1.26 -2.73
N GLY A 84 3.05 -2.55 -3.08
CA GLY A 84 2.56 -3.03 -4.37
C GLY A 84 1.09 -2.68 -4.62
N GLY A 85 0.23 -2.85 -3.62
CA GLY A 85 -1.17 -2.46 -3.67
C GLY A 85 -1.37 -0.94 -3.84
N ALA A 86 -0.61 -0.13 -3.11
CA ALA A 86 -0.60 1.33 -3.25
C ALA A 86 -0.17 1.76 -4.67
N LEU A 87 0.89 1.15 -5.21
CA LEU A 87 1.38 1.42 -6.56
C LEU A 87 0.32 1.08 -7.62
N PHE A 88 -0.31 -0.09 -7.52
CA PHE A 88 -1.38 -0.47 -8.46
C PHE A 88 -2.60 0.44 -8.36
N GLY A 89 -3.01 0.82 -7.13
CA GLY A 89 -4.08 1.80 -6.93
C GLY A 89 -3.77 3.16 -7.56
N PHE A 90 -2.52 3.63 -7.42
CA PHE A 90 -2.04 4.85 -8.07
C PHE A 90 -2.13 4.74 -9.59
N LEU A 91 -1.56 3.68 -10.17
CA LEU A 91 -1.53 3.47 -11.62
C LEU A 91 -2.94 3.38 -12.20
N MET A 92 -3.84 2.66 -11.54
CA MET A 92 -5.24 2.53 -11.94
C MET A 92 -5.96 3.88 -11.94
N MET A 93 -5.81 4.66 -10.85
CA MET A 93 -6.43 5.98 -10.75
C MET A 93 -5.83 6.99 -11.72
N TRP A 94 -4.52 6.93 -11.96
CA TRP A 94 -3.86 7.76 -12.96
C TRP A 94 -4.35 7.43 -14.38
N TYR A 95 -4.47 6.14 -14.71
CA TYR A 95 -5.03 5.67 -15.98
C TYR A 95 -6.49 6.10 -16.16
N TRP A 96 -7.34 5.91 -15.15
CA TRP A 96 -8.75 6.32 -15.22
C TRP A 96 -8.91 7.83 -15.28
N LYS A 97 -8.13 8.61 -14.53
CA LYS A 97 -8.16 10.08 -14.61
C LYS A 97 -7.89 10.58 -16.02
N LYS A 98 -6.94 9.99 -16.74
CA LYS A 98 -6.67 10.31 -18.16
C LYS A 98 -7.79 9.88 -19.11
N ASN A 99 -8.50 8.79 -18.78
CA ASN A 99 -9.50 8.19 -19.64
C ASN A 99 -10.95 8.46 -19.20
N GLN A 100 -11.22 9.42 -18.30
CA GLN A 100 -12.58 9.66 -17.77
C GLN A 100 -13.61 10.02 -18.86
N PHE A 101 -13.14 10.51 -20.01
CA PHE A 101 -13.95 10.86 -21.18
C PHE A 101 -13.82 9.85 -22.34
N ASN A 102 -13.11 8.73 -22.17
CA ASN A 102 -12.94 7.69 -23.19
C ASN A 102 -13.79 6.46 -22.86
N ASN A 103 -14.16 5.67 -23.88
CA ASN A 103 -15.15 4.57 -23.86
C ASN A 103 -14.82 3.36 -22.97
N ASN A 104 -13.85 3.46 -22.05
CA ASN A 104 -13.42 2.38 -21.16
C ASN A 104 -14.14 2.43 -19.79
N ARG A 105 -15.20 3.23 -19.66
CA ARG A 105 -16.12 3.18 -18.51
C ARG A 105 -17.05 2.00 -18.75
N TRP A 106 -17.12 1.07 -17.80
CA TRP A 106 -17.99 -0.11 -17.79
C TRP A 106 -19.41 0.21 -18.30
N ASN A 107 -19.59 0.09 -19.61
CA ASN A 107 -20.79 0.24 -20.42
C ASN A 107 -20.56 -0.61 -21.68
#